data_AF-A0A3D4QS39-F1
#
_entry.id   AF-A0A3D4QS39-F1
#
_cell.length_a   1.000
_cell.length_b   1.000
_cell.length_c   1.000
_cell.angle_alpha   90.00
_cell.angle_beta   90.00
_cell.angle_gamma   90.00
#
_symmetry.space_group_name_H-M   'P 1'
#
loop_
_entity.id
_entity.type
_entity.pdbx_description
1 polymer ?
#
loop_
_entity_poly.entity_id
_entity_poly.type
_entity_poly.pdbx_seq_one_letter_code
_entity_poly.pdbx_strand_id
1 'polypeptide(L)'
;MEETRRKEKIRLSVYNLAEEREHFHQDIELLYVMEGSLDVVIGSQTTHMKAEDILLINANKKHSLKGTEDILYAQLMIEYHMVSDVFKSMNVIFWCDSTKDESERYNELRNAVKELLNHYLSAGGNIASFAHISLCYHILDLLSAYFLVQTADKEFVNESDKFDERIQKINNYIRANYNRQISLKELSDKLYLSNGYLSRFFKKNYSMNFAEYLTNIRLFHAVDELLNTNIPITRIAFDNGFASAAVFNKAFKKMYGETPSAMRKKSKGQKNEPKRLENSKEIEERLERYLIVNQISQKEEQPIEKMKDSHSVKTKELVRNYWGNTLNIGMAADLLKSEVQEHLILLKESLGFKYVRFCSPFTKEMLIELNETDNKYNFSRLDGVLDFLLRLGVKPHIELGSKPRIILYNVQNLRVAGTRDVEF
;
A
#
# COMPACT_ATOMS: atom_id res chain seq x y z
N MET A 1 -12.83 -21.01 -21.94
CA MET A 1 -12.73 -19.71 -21.24
C MET A 1 -11.30 -19.59 -20.79
N GLU A 2 -10.46 -18.87 -21.52
CA GLU A 2 -9.09 -18.58 -21.09
C GLU A 2 -9.14 -17.50 -20.02
N GLU A 3 -8.73 -17.85 -18.80
CA GLU A 3 -8.44 -16.89 -17.74
C GLU A 3 -7.33 -15.95 -18.21
N THR A 4 -7.73 -14.78 -18.70
CA THR A 4 -6.83 -13.66 -18.97
C THR A 4 -6.38 -13.12 -17.61
N ARG A 5 -5.29 -13.67 -17.05
CA ARG A 5 -4.67 -13.10 -15.85
C ARG A 5 -4.26 -11.66 -16.16
N ARG A 6 -4.94 -10.70 -15.52
CA ARG A 6 -4.64 -9.26 -15.59
C ARG A 6 -3.15 -9.06 -15.28
N LYS A 7 -2.41 -8.40 -16.19
CA LYS A 7 -1.11 -7.82 -15.88
C LYS A 7 -1.28 -6.89 -14.67
N GLU A 8 -0.41 -7.01 -13.67
CA GLU A 8 -0.43 -6.14 -12.49
C GLU A 8 -0.10 -4.71 -12.92
N LYS A 9 -0.99 -3.76 -12.62
CA LYS A 9 -0.86 -2.35 -13.01
C LYS A 9 0.15 -1.58 -12.17
N ILE A 10 0.46 -2.09 -10.97
CA ILE A 10 1.45 -1.55 -10.05
C ILE A 10 2.26 -2.74 -9.56
N ARG A 11 3.58 -2.67 -9.68
CA ARG A 11 4.49 -3.75 -9.31
C ARG A 11 5.58 -3.22 -8.39
N LEU A 12 5.70 -3.84 -7.21
CA LEU A 12 6.78 -3.60 -6.27
C LEU A 12 7.88 -4.64 -6.46
N SER A 13 9.13 -4.18 -6.48
CA SER A 13 10.33 -5.01 -6.42
C SER A 13 11.31 -4.43 -5.38
N VAL A 14 12.14 -5.29 -4.80
CA VAL A 14 13.25 -4.86 -3.92
C VAL A 14 14.54 -5.42 -4.49
N TYR A 15 15.58 -4.57 -4.56
CA TYR A 15 16.83 -4.87 -5.21
C TYR A 15 18.03 -4.54 -4.33
N ASN A 16 19.09 -5.32 -4.51
CA ASN A 16 20.46 -5.05 -4.04
C ASN A 16 21.44 -4.90 -5.22
N LEU A 17 20.93 -4.50 -6.40
CA LEU A 17 21.71 -4.39 -7.62
C LEU A 17 22.49 -3.07 -7.66
N ALA A 18 23.80 -3.16 -7.79
CA ALA A 18 24.69 -1.99 -7.78
C ALA A 18 24.68 -1.18 -9.08
N GLU A 19 24.23 -1.72 -10.22
CA GLU A 19 24.24 -0.98 -11.48
C GLU A 19 23.11 -1.40 -12.42
N GLU A 20 22.36 -0.40 -12.90
CA GLU A 20 21.48 -0.53 -14.05
C GLU A 20 21.91 0.44 -15.15
N ARG A 21 22.21 -0.11 -16.33
CA ARG A 21 22.64 0.67 -17.48
C ARG A 21 21.53 1.58 -17.98
N GLU A 22 21.91 2.61 -18.74
CA GLU A 22 20.95 3.56 -19.33
C GLU A 22 19.83 2.85 -20.08
N HIS A 23 18.61 3.08 -19.61
CA HIS A 23 17.40 2.52 -20.17
C HIS A 23 16.24 3.49 -19.99
N PHE A 24 15.05 3.10 -20.45
CA PHE A 24 13.81 3.81 -20.21
C PHE A 24 12.62 2.89 -20.42
N HIS A 25 11.52 3.23 -19.77
CA HIS A 25 10.25 2.52 -19.86
C HIS A 25 9.09 3.51 -19.82
N GLN A 26 7.89 2.98 -20.04
CA GLN A 26 6.66 3.76 -20.09
C GLN A 26 5.95 3.84 -18.74
N ASP A 27 6.42 3.09 -17.75
CA ASP A 27 5.89 3.14 -16.39
C ASP A 27 6.46 4.37 -15.67
N ILE A 28 5.69 4.91 -14.73
CA ILE A 28 6.20 5.79 -13.69
C ILE A 28 6.93 4.90 -12.68
N GLU A 29 8.08 5.35 -12.23
CA GLU A 29 8.90 4.60 -11.30
C GLU A 29 9.15 5.43 -10.04
N LEU A 30 8.86 4.83 -8.88
CA LEU A 30 9.18 5.40 -7.58
C LEU A 30 10.32 4.58 -6.96
N LEU A 31 11.43 5.24 -6.69
CA LEU A 31 12.61 4.68 -6.03
C LEU A 31 12.61 5.07 -4.56
N TYR A 32 12.91 4.10 -3.69
CA TYR A 32 13.08 4.33 -2.26
C TYR A 32 14.31 3.61 -1.72
N VAL A 33 15.29 4.35 -1.20
CA VAL A 33 16.55 3.78 -0.69
C VAL A 33 16.43 3.47 0.80
N MET A 34 16.81 2.24 1.18
CA MET A 34 16.77 1.75 2.55
C MET A 34 18.17 1.63 3.16
N GLU A 35 19.16 1.19 2.39
CA GLU A 35 20.56 1.04 2.80
C GLU A 35 21.50 1.52 1.68
N GLY A 36 22.68 2.01 2.02
CA GLY A 36 23.65 2.54 1.05
C GLY A 36 23.23 3.88 0.42
N SER A 37 23.71 4.13 -0.80
CA SER A 37 23.32 5.29 -1.62
C SER A 37 23.10 4.91 -3.06
N LEU A 38 22.22 5.65 -3.75
CA LEU A 38 21.86 5.44 -5.15
C LEU A 38 22.02 6.72 -5.97
N ASP A 39 22.88 6.67 -6.97
CA ASP A 39 22.99 7.72 -7.98
C ASP A 39 22.02 7.45 -9.12
N VAL A 40 21.12 8.39 -9.35
CA VAL A 40 20.15 8.34 -10.45
C VAL A 40 20.53 9.40 -11.48
N VAL A 41 20.90 8.97 -12.68
CA VAL A 41 21.28 9.88 -13.77
C VAL A 41 20.11 9.99 -14.73
N ILE A 42 19.58 11.20 -14.93
CA ILE A 42 18.51 11.50 -15.89
C ILE A 42 19.01 12.61 -16.83
N GLY A 43 19.37 12.24 -18.06
CA GLY A 43 19.97 13.19 -19.00
C GLY A 43 21.35 13.67 -18.51
N SER A 44 21.48 14.97 -18.23
CA SER A 44 22.72 15.56 -17.70
C SER A 44 22.70 15.81 -16.19
N GLN A 45 21.61 15.45 -15.52
CA GLN A 45 21.45 15.65 -14.08
C GLN A 45 21.69 14.33 -13.37
N THR A 46 22.50 14.38 -12.31
CA THR A 46 22.67 13.29 -11.36
C THR A 46 22.00 13.69 -10.05
N THR A 47 21.13 12.83 -9.53
CA THR A 47 20.55 12.95 -8.20
C THR A 47 21.20 11.90 -7.30
N HIS A 48 21.76 12.34 -6.17
CA HIS A 48 22.45 11.49 -5.20
C HIS A 48 21.50 11.18 -4.05
N MET A 49 20.91 9.98 -4.04
CA MET A 49 19.96 9.54 -3.02
C MET A 49 20.69 8.80 -1.89
N LYS A 50 20.33 9.10 -0.65
CA LYS A 50 20.80 8.39 0.56
C LYS A 50 19.69 7.50 1.12
N ALA A 51 20.00 6.72 2.15
CA ALA A 51 19.00 6.00 2.93
C ALA A 51 17.89 6.96 3.39
N GLU A 52 16.64 6.50 3.30
CA GLU A 52 15.46 7.35 3.42
C GLU A 52 15.44 8.45 2.36
N ASP A 53 15.68 8.19 1.08
CA ASP A 53 15.31 9.12 -0.01
C ASP A 53 14.31 8.49 -0.96
N ILE A 54 13.40 9.32 -1.46
CA ILE A 54 12.39 9.00 -2.45
C ILE A 54 12.62 9.85 -3.69
N LEU A 55 12.64 9.21 -4.84
CA LEU A 55 12.68 9.88 -6.14
C LEU A 55 11.68 9.23 -7.09
N LEU A 56 10.90 10.05 -7.78
CA LEU A 56 10.00 9.61 -8.84
C LEU A 56 10.57 9.95 -10.22
N ILE A 57 10.69 8.92 -11.06
CA ILE A 57 11.06 9.03 -12.46
C ILE A 57 9.80 8.93 -13.31
N ASN A 58 9.48 10.03 -14.01
CA ASN A 58 8.30 10.08 -14.87
C ASN A 58 8.49 9.19 -16.12
N ALA A 59 7.37 8.73 -16.69
CA ALA A 59 7.36 7.87 -17.88
C ALA A 59 8.20 8.44 -19.03
N ASN A 60 8.85 7.54 -19.78
CA ASN A 60 9.69 7.84 -20.95
C ASN A 60 10.94 8.70 -20.67
N LYS A 61 11.37 8.82 -19.41
CA LYS A 61 12.66 9.42 -19.07
C LYS A 61 13.77 8.37 -19.14
N LYS A 62 14.77 8.65 -19.97
CA LYS A 62 16.02 7.87 -19.98
C LYS A 62 16.79 8.10 -18.70
N HIS A 63 17.18 7.00 -18.07
CA HIS A 63 17.91 7.05 -16.82
C HIS A 63 18.80 5.82 -16.62
N SER A 64 19.77 5.95 -15.72
CA SER A 64 20.61 4.85 -15.24
C SER A 64 20.74 4.93 -13.72
N LEU A 65 20.94 3.79 -13.08
CA LEU A 65 21.06 3.68 -11.63
C LEU A 65 22.45 3.15 -11.28
N LYS A 66 23.11 3.77 -10.30
CA LYS A 66 24.39 3.29 -9.77
C LYS A 66 24.38 3.35 -8.25
N GLY A 67 24.27 2.19 -7.63
CA GLY A 67 24.28 2.02 -6.18
C GLY A 67 25.68 1.77 -5.63
N THR A 68 25.82 1.91 -4.32
CA THR A 68 26.94 1.36 -3.55
C THR A 68 26.87 -0.16 -3.47
N GLU A 69 27.94 -0.82 -3.03
CA GLU A 69 27.97 -2.29 -2.90
C GLU A 69 26.96 -2.81 -1.85
N ASP A 70 26.67 -2.00 -0.83
CA ASP A 70 25.72 -2.28 0.24
C ASP A 70 24.31 -1.74 -0.06
N ILE A 71 23.98 -1.44 -1.31
CA ILE A 71 22.67 -0.84 -1.65
C ILE A 71 21.51 -1.79 -1.34
N LEU A 72 20.44 -1.24 -0.79
CA LEU A 72 19.11 -1.87 -0.73
C LEU A 72 18.06 -0.81 -1.05
N TYR A 73 17.26 -1.05 -2.08
CA TYR A 73 16.22 -0.11 -2.49
C TYR A 73 14.96 -0.83 -2.98
N ALA A 74 13.82 -0.15 -2.82
CA ALA A 74 12.55 -0.56 -3.39
C ALA A 74 12.27 0.22 -4.67
N GLN A 75 11.69 -0.47 -5.65
CA GLN A 75 11.23 0.08 -6.91
C GLN A 75 9.74 -0.23 -7.07
N LEU A 76 8.91 0.81 -7.16
CA LEU A 76 7.49 0.69 -7.45
C LEU A 76 7.22 1.19 -8.86
N MET A 77 6.85 0.26 -9.74
CA MET A 77 6.53 0.52 -11.15
C MET A 77 5.02 0.68 -11.31
N ILE A 78 4.57 1.81 -11.84
CA ILE A 78 3.17 2.16 -12.01
C ILE A 78 2.89 2.35 -13.50
N GLU A 79 1.95 1.58 -14.05
CA GLU A 79 1.55 1.72 -15.44
C GLU A 79 0.98 3.12 -15.71
N TYR A 80 1.63 3.88 -16.60
CA TYR A 80 1.22 5.26 -16.89
C TYR A 80 -0.21 5.36 -17.43
N HIS A 81 -0.69 4.35 -18.17
CA HIS A 81 -2.06 4.33 -18.70
C HIS A 81 -3.10 4.37 -17.57
N MET A 82 -2.87 3.64 -16.47
CA MET A 82 -3.74 3.66 -15.30
C MET A 82 -3.87 5.06 -14.72
N VAL A 83 -2.74 5.77 -14.59
CA VAL A 83 -2.69 7.13 -14.08
C VAL A 83 -3.35 8.11 -15.05
N SER A 84 -3.01 8.02 -16.34
CA SER A 84 -3.58 8.84 -17.41
C SER A 84 -5.11 8.72 -17.49
N ASP A 85 -5.65 7.51 -17.29
CA ASP A 85 -7.10 7.26 -17.32
C ASP A 85 -7.82 7.90 -16.12
N VAL A 86 -7.26 7.75 -14.92
CA VAL A 86 -7.81 8.35 -13.69
C VAL A 86 -7.87 9.87 -13.81
N PHE A 87 -6.80 10.50 -14.29
CA PHE A 87 -6.74 11.96 -14.47
C PHE A 87 -7.33 12.45 -15.79
N LYS A 88 -7.78 11.55 -16.68
CA LYS A 88 -8.22 11.86 -18.06
C LYS A 88 -7.20 12.73 -18.83
N SER A 89 -5.92 12.60 -18.49
CA SER A 89 -4.82 13.44 -18.98
C SER A 89 -3.67 12.58 -19.48
N MET A 90 -3.20 12.85 -20.70
CA MET A 90 -2.00 12.22 -21.24
C MET A 90 -0.70 12.90 -20.79
N ASN A 91 -0.78 13.95 -19.96
CA ASN A 91 0.38 14.68 -19.45
C ASN A 91 0.28 14.78 -17.93
N VAL A 92 0.44 13.64 -17.27
CA VAL A 92 0.56 13.57 -15.81
C VAL A 92 2.04 13.60 -15.48
N ILE A 93 2.46 14.63 -14.76
CA ILE A 93 3.84 14.81 -14.31
C ILE A 93 3.82 14.95 -12.80
N PHE A 94 4.65 14.17 -12.13
CA PHE A 94 4.91 14.30 -10.71
C PHE A 94 6.28 14.94 -10.48
N TRP A 95 6.38 15.83 -9.51
CA TRP A 95 7.66 16.31 -8.97
C TRP A 95 7.81 15.77 -7.55
N CYS A 96 8.51 14.64 -7.43
CA CYS A 96 8.80 14.00 -6.15
C CYS A 96 10.30 13.67 -6.13
N ASP A 97 11.05 14.43 -5.34
CA ASP A 97 12.50 14.37 -5.17
C ASP A 97 12.83 14.85 -3.75
N SER A 98 12.91 13.90 -2.80
CA SER A 98 13.16 14.23 -1.40
C SER A 98 14.56 14.80 -1.14
N THR A 99 15.48 14.64 -2.10
CA THR A 99 16.84 15.19 -1.98
C THR A 99 16.88 16.72 -2.01
N LYS A 100 15.75 17.35 -2.38
CA LYS A 100 15.61 18.81 -2.54
C LYS A 100 14.54 19.42 -1.64
N ASP A 101 13.78 18.62 -0.90
CA ASP A 101 12.66 19.07 -0.08
C ASP A 101 12.50 18.16 1.15
N GLU A 102 12.62 18.74 2.34
CA GLU A 102 12.48 18.07 3.64
C GLU A 102 11.05 18.18 4.21
N SER A 103 10.04 18.52 3.39
CA SER A 103 8.67 18.69 3.85
C SER A 103 8.06 17.41 4.46
N GLU A 104 7.14 17.59 5.42
CA GLU A 104 6.42 16.50 6.10
C GLU A 104 5.69 15.54 5.13
N ARG A 105 5.37 16.03 3.92
CA ARG A 105 4.76 15.24 2.84
C ARG A 105 5.59 14.01 2.47
N TYR A 106 6.92 14.09 2.56
CA TYR A 106 7.79 12.93 2.33
C TYR A 106 7.78 11.95 3.50
N ASN A 107 7.53 12.38 4.73
CA ASN A 107 7.40 11.47 5.87
C ASN A 107 6.15 10.59 5.72
N GLU A 108 5.02 11.19 5.29
CA GLU A 108 3.80 10.43 4.97
C GLU A 108 4.05 9.41 3.85
N LEU A 109 4.72 9.82 2.77
CA LEU A 109 5.04 8.92 1.65
C LEU A 109 6.00 7.80 2.07
N ARG A 110 7.02 8.08 2.89
CA ARG A 110 7.92 7.07 3.46
C ARG A 110 7.16 6.05 4.29
N ASN A 111 6.25 6.50 5.14
CA ASN A 111 5.43 5.62 5.97
C ASN A 111 4.57 4.69 5.11
N ALA A 112 3.90 5.23 4.10
CA ALA A 112 3.10 4.43 3.17
C ALA A 112 3.95 3.38 2.42
N VAL A 113 5.17 3.75 1.99
CA VAL A 113 6.12 2.81 1.36
C VAL A 113 6.59 1.74 2.36
N LYS A 114 6.91 2.09 3.61
CA LYS A 114 7.29 1.16 4.68
C LYS A 114 6.16 0.17 5.01
N GLU A 115 4.91 0.64 5.07
CA GLU A 115 3.74 -0.21 5.26
C GLU A 115 3.56 -1.21 4.10
N LEU A 116 3.72 -0.73 2.86
CA LEU A 116 3.68 -1.59 1.68
C LEU A 116 4.78 -2.66 1.71
N LEU A 117 6.01 -2.29 2.08
CA LEU A 117 7.15 -3.20 2.22
C LEU A 117 6.94 -4.23 3.33
N ASN A 118 6.39 -3.82 4.47
CA ASN A 118 6.08 -4.72 5.57
C ASN A 118 5.01 -5.74 5.19
N HIS A 119 3.97 -5.31 4.46
CA HIS A 119 2.99 -6.22 3.89
C HIS A 119 3.63 -7.16 2.86
N TYR A 120 4.50 -6.66 1.97
CA TYR A 120 5.20 -7.47 0.97
C TYR A 120 6.02 -8.60 1.61
N LEU A 121 6.77 -8.28 2.68
CA LEU A 121 7.54 -9.26 3.45
C LEU A 121 6.63 -10.28 4.15
N SER A 122 5.59 -9.81 4.86
CA SER A 122 4.66 -10.67 5.62
C SER A 122 3.90 -11.65 4.73
N ALA A 123 3.63 -11.27 3.48
CA ALA A 123 2.94 -12.10 2.51
C ALA A 123 3.88 -13.05 1.73
N GLY A 124 5.19 -13.07 2.03
CA GLY A 124 6.18 -13.87 1.29
C GLY A 124 6.25 -13.48 -0.20
N GLY A 125 6.02 -12.20 -0.51
CA GLY A 125 5.88 -11.69 -1.87
C GLY A 125 4.55 -12.06 -2.56
N ASN A 126 3.56 -12.60 -1.84
CA ASN A 126 2.21 -12.80 -2.40
C ASN A 126 1.46 -11.46 -2.46
N ILE A 127 1.33 -10.94 -3.68
CA ILE A 127 0.82 -9.60 -4.00
C ILE A 127 -0.70 -9.60 -4.24
N ALA A 128 -1.34 -10.78 -4.33
CA ALA A 128 -2.77 -10.91 -4.60
C ALA A 128 -3.64 -10.73 -3.33
N SER A 129 -3.50 -9.59 -2.65
CA SER A 129 -4.33 -9.22 -1.49
C SER A 129 -4.93 -7.82 -1.67
N PHE A 130 -6.16 -7.62 -1.16
CA PHE A 130 -6.78 -6.30 -1.14
C PHE A 130 -5.98 -5.29 -0.31
N ALA A 131 -5.24 -5.74 0.71
CA ALA A 131 -4.38 -4.89 1.50
C ALA A 131 -3.21 -4.34 0.66
N HIS A 132 -2.53 -5.18 -0.13
CA HIS A 132 -1.48 -4.73 -1.05
C HIS A 132 -2.02 -3.72 -2.06
N ILE A 133 -3.16 -4.04 -2.67
CA ILE A 133 -3.82 -3.15 -3.63
C ILE A 133 -4.12 -1.80 -2.96
N SER A 134 -4.74 -1.81 -1.77
CA SER A 134 -5.08 -0.60 -1.03
C SER A 134 -3.85 0.26 -0.72
N LEU A 135 -2.74 -0.35 -0.29
CA LEU A 135 -1.49 0.37 0.02
C LEU A 135 -0.87 1.00 -1.24
N CYS A 136 -0.87 0.28 -2.37
CA CYS A 136 -0.43 0.84 -3.66
C CYS A 136 -1.28 2.03 -4.09
N TYR A 137 -2.61 1.96 -3.94
CA TYR A 137 -3.50 3.10 -4.23
C TYR A 137 -3.34 4.24 -3.23
N HIS A 138 -3.01 3.97 -1.98
CA HIS A 138 -2.71 5.00 -0.99
C HIS A 138 -1.43 5.78 -1.36
N ILE A 139 -0.37 5.09 -1.79
CA ILE A 139 0.84 5.76 -2.32
C ILE A 139 0.49 6.63 -3.54
N LEU A 140 -0.34 6.14 -4.47
CA LEU A 140 -0.79 6.93 -5.61
C LEU A 140 -1.61 8.16 -5.21
N ASP A 141 -2.46 8.04 -4.19
CA ASP A 141 -3.24 9.14 -3.64
C ASP A 141 -2.30 10.23 -3.09
N LEU A 142 -1.32 9.86 -2.26
CA LEU A 142 -0.29 10.78 -1.74
C LEU A 142 0.53 11.43 -2.87
N LEU A 143 0.93 10.64 -3.88
CA LEU A 143 1.61 11.15 -5.09
C LEU A 143 0.75 12.21 -5.78
N SER A 144 -0.55 11.96 -5.91
CA SER A 144 -1.48 12.88 -6.54
C SER A 144 -1.77 14.14 -5.71
N ALA A 145 -1.86 14.01 -4.40
CA ALA A 145 -2.20 15.12 -3.51
C ALA A 145 -1.03 16.10 -3.36
N TYR A 146 0.20 15.59 -3.28
CA TYR A 146 1.36 16.37 -2.87
C TYR A 146 2.33 16.69 -4.00
N PHE A 147 2.42 15.81 -5.00
CA PHE A 147 3.50 15.85 -5.97
C PHE A 147 3.00 15.98 -7.41
N LEU A 148 1.70 15.92 -7.65
CA LEU A 148 1.11 16.18 -8.96
C LEU A 148 1.30 17.65 -9.31
N VAL A 149 1.90 17.92 -10.46
CA VAL A 149 2.05 19.29 -10.96
C VAL A 149 0.70 19.77 -11.48
N GLN A 150 -0.05 20.52 -10.65
CA GLN A 150 -1.30 21.13 -11.10
C GLN A 150 -1.02 22.37 -11.97
N THR A 151 -1.94 22.64 -12.89
CA THR A 151 -1.95 23.89 -13.67
C THR A 151 -2.07 25.15 -12.79
N ALA A 152 -2.60 25.02 -11.57
CA ALA A 152 -2.99 26.13 -10.70
C ALA A 152 -1.99 26.48 -9.58
N ASP A 153 -1.05 25.59 -9.22
CA ASP A 153 -0.09 25.81 -8.11
C ASP A 153 1.10 26.73 -8.48
N LYS A 154 0.88 27.69 -9.38
CA LYS A 154 1.94 28.51 -10.01
C LYS A 154 1.93 29.98 -9.59
N GLU A 155 1.42 30.30 -8.40
CA GLU A 155 1.35 31.71 -7.96
C GLU A 155 2.66 32.30 -7.40
N PHE A 156 3.79 31.59 -7.42
CA PHE A 156 5.06 32.12 -6.89
C PHE A 156 6.29 31.94 -7.77
N VAL A 157 6.25 32.14 -9.09
CA VAL A 157 7.50 32.42 -9.85
C VAL A 157 7.24 33.28 -11.10
N ASN A 158 7.65 34.54 -11.07
CA ASN A 158 7.66 35.43 -12.24
C ASN A 158 8.68 34.94 -13.30
N GLU A 159 8.31 35.05 -14.59
CA GLU A 159 8.97 34.60 -15.85
C GLU A 159 8.76 33.14 -16.32
N SER A 160 8.40 32.18 -15.46
CA SER A 160 8.15 30.78 -15.87
C SER A 160 6.76 30.53 -16.50
N ASP A 161 5.78 31.42 -16.26
CA ASP A 161 4.39 31.24 -16.72
C ASP A 161 4.23 31.13 -18.25
N LYS A 162 4.93 31.98 -19.00
CA LYS A 162 4.90 31.93 -20.47
C LYS A 162 5.59 30.69 -21.03
N PHE A 163 6.52 30.12 -20.27
CA PHE A 163 7.24 28.91 -20.65
C PHE A 163 6.37 27.67 -20.43
N ASP A 164 5.66 27.62 -19.31
CA ASP A 164 4.83 26.48 -18.94
C ASP A 164 3.48 26.43 -19.66
N GLU A 165 2.83 27.58 -19.86
CA GLU A 165 1.66 27.69 -20.74
C GLU A 165 2.01 27.23 -22.16
N ARG A 166 3.25 27.51 -22.60
CA ARG A 166 3.77 27.09 -23.89
C ARG A 166 4.02 25.58 -23.94
N ILE A 167 4.57 24.98 -22.89
CA ILE A 167 4.71 23.51 -22.77
C ILE A 167 3.32 22.86 -22.92
N GLN A 168 2.32 23.38 -22.21
CA GLN A 168 0.97 22.84 -22.25
C GLN A 168 0.32 22.99 -23.62
N LYS A 169 0.44 24.14 -24.28
CA LYS A 169 -0.06 24.35 -25.64
C LYS A 169 0.61 23.40 -26.65
N ILE A 170 1.92 23.18 -26.53
CA ILE A 170 2.67 22.21 -27.33
C ILE A 170 2.11 20.79 -27.11
N ASN A 171 2.00 20.37 -25.86
CA ASN A 171 1.53 19.03 -25.51
C ASN A 171 0.07 18.80 -25.95
N ASN A 172 -0.82 19.77 -25.73
CA ASN A 172 -2.22 19.69 -26.13
C ASN A 172 -2.36 19.59 -27.65
N TYR A 173 -1.56 20.35 -28.40
CA TYR A 173 -1.54 20.24 -29.85
C TYR A 173 -1.09 18.85 -30.30
N ILE A 174 -0.01 18.33 -29.74
CA ILE A 174 0.48 16.99 -30.07
C ILE A 174 -0.56 15.93 -29.70
N ARG A 175 -1.17 16.01 -28.51
CA ARG A 175 -2.25 15.10 -28.07
C ARG A 175 -3.42 15.06 -29.03
N ALA A 176 -3.88 16.21 -29.51
CA ALA A 176 -5.02 16.26 -30.41
C ALA A 176 -4.69 15.80 -31.84
N ASN A 177 -3.40 15.67 -32.19
CA ASN A 177 -2.97 15.51 -33.58
C ASN A 177 -1.87 14.45 -33.81
N TYR A 178 -1.47 13.67 -32.80
CA TYR A 178 -0.36 12.71 -32.94
C TYR A 178 -0.64 11.64 -33.99
N ASN A 179 -1.91 11.27 -34.16
CA ASN A 179 -2.41 10.27 -35.11
C ASN A 179 -2.40 10.74 -36.58
N ARG A 180 -2.07 11.99 -36.85
CA ARG A 180 -1.87 12.51 -38.21
C ARG A 180 -0.45 13.00 -38.41
N GLN A 181 -0.06 13.24 -39.66
CA GLN A 181 1.24 13.84 -39.95
C GLN A 181 1.24 15.30 -39.47
N ILE A 182 2.06 15.58 -38.45
CA ILE A 182 2.35 16.93 -37.98
C ILE A 182 3.84 17.21 -38.06
N SER A 183 4.20 18.43 -38.44
CA SER A 183 5.59 18.87 -38.54
C SER A 183 5.95 19.90 -37.47
N LEU A 184 7.25 20.08 -37.22
CA LEU A 184 7.71 21.15 -36.32
C LEU A 184 7.26 22.53 -36.80
N LYS A 185 7.19 22.72 -38.13
CA LYS A 185 6.71 23.96 -38.75
C LYS A 185 5.23 24.20 -38.47
N GLU A 186 4.40 23.16 -38.61
CA GLU A 186 2.99 23.26 -38.30
C GLU A 186 2.74 23.62 -36.83
N LEU A 187 3.51 23.00 -35.93
CA LEU A 187 3.48 23.34 -34.51
C LEU A 187 3.98 24.78 -34.26
N SER A 188 5.02 25.22 -34.97
CA SER A 188 5.57 26.57 -34.85
C SER A 188 4.57 27.63 -35.28
N ASP A 189 3.90 27.39 -36.41
CA ASP A 189 2.91 28.29 -37.00
C ASP A 189 1.67 28.37 -36.09
N LYS A 190 1.21 27.24 -35.55
CA LYS A 190 0.05 27.18 -34.64
C LYS A 190 0.27 27.94 -33.33
N LEU A 191 1.50 27.94 -32.84
CA LEU A 191 1.86 28.54 -31.55
C LEU A 191 2.47 29.93 -31.68
N TYR A 192 2.57 30.46 -32.91
CA TYR A 192 3.24 31.72 -33.22
C TYR A 192 4.68 31.78 -32.69
N LEU A 193 5.43 30.68 -32.87
CA LEU A 193 6.83 30.51 -32.46
C LEU A 193 7.73 30.26 -33.67
N SER A 194 9.03 30.52 -33.52
CA SER A 194 9.99 30.15 -34.57
C SER A 194 10.37 28.67 -34.48
N ASN A 195 10.61 28.04 -35.63
CA ASN A 195 11.12 26.65 -35.71
C ASN A 195 12.43 26.47 -34.92
N GLY A 196 13.34 27.44 -35.00
CA GLY A 196 14.62 27.41 -34.29
C GLY A 196 14.44 27.43 -32.77
N TYR A 197 13.47 28.21 -32.26
CA TYR A 197 13.12 28.21 -30.84
C TYR A 197 12.57 26.85 -30.41
N LEU A 198 11.58 26.31 -31.14
CA LEU A 198 10.98 25.01 -30.79
C LEU A 198 11.99 23.86 -30.86
N SER A 199 12.91 23.87 -31.83
CA SER A 199 13.97 22.86 -31.91
C SER A 199 14.86 22.87 -30.66
N ARG A 200 15.27 24.06 -30.19
CA ARG A 200 16.06 24.19 -28.93
C ARG A 200 15.23 23.80 -27.72
N PHE A 201 13.95 24.16 -27.71
CA PHE A 201 13.01 23.82 -26.65
C PHE A 201 12.88 22.30 -26.48
N PHE A 202 12.68 21.54 -27.56
CA PHE A 202 12.57 20.08 -27.46
C PHE A 202 13.87 19.44 -26.94
N LYS A 203 15.02 19.90 -27.46
CA LYS A 203 16.33 19.42 -27.01
C LYS A 203 16.61 19.73 -25.54
N LYS A 204 16.24 20.93 -25.07
CA LYS A 204 16.45 21.35 -23.68
C LYS A 204 15.52 20.60 -22.71
N ASN A 205 14.25 20.45 -23.05
CA ASN A 205 13.24 19.97 -22.09
C ASN A 205 12.95 18.48 -22.14
N TYR A 206 13.16 17.84 -23.30
CA TYR A 206 12.91 16.42 -23.49
C TYR A 206 14.17 15.64 -23.89
N SER A 207 15.33 16.30 -23.98
CA SER A 207 16.60 15.69 -24.42
C SER A 207 16.49 15.00 -25.79
N MET A 208 15.51 15.37 -26.60
CA MET A 208 15.21 14.75 -27.89
C MET A 208 14.69 15.80 -28.88
N ASN A 209 14.70 15.50 -30.18
CA ASN A 209 14.08 16.39 -31.18
C ASN A 209 12.55 16.15 -31.27
N PHE A 210 11.83 17.05 -31.92
CA PHE A 210 10.37 16.95 -32.06
C PHE A 210 9.90 15.65 -32.72
N ALA A 211 10.60 15.17 -33.76
CA ALA A 211 10.22 13.95 -34.46
C ALA A 211 10.42 12.71 -33.58
N GLU A 212 11.47 12.68 -32.76
CA GLU A 212 11.70 11.65 -31.74
C GLU A 212 10.60 11.68 -30.67
N TYR A 213 10.27 12.86 -30.17
CA TYR A 213 9.19 13.04 -29.18
C TYR A 213 7.84 12.57 -29.71
N LEU A 214 7.46 13.01 -30.92
CA LEU A 214 6.24 12.59 -31.58
C LEU A 214 6.23 11.07 -31.83
N THR A 215 7.35 10.50 -32.26
CA THR A 215 7.47 9.05 -32.47
C THR A 215 7.24 8.29 -31.17
N ASN A 216 7.78 8.77 -30.04
CA ASN A 216 7.59 8.14 -28.75
C ASN A 216 6.11 8.17 -28.31
N ILE A 217 5.43 9.31 -28.49
CA ILE A 217 3.98 9.42 -28.21
C ILE A 217 3.18 8.44 -29.08
N ARG A 218 3.50 8.33 -30.38
CA ARG A 218 2.83 7.38 -31.28
C ARG A 218 3.10 5.93 -30.92
N LEU A 219 4.33 5.58 -30.57
CA LEU A 219 4.69 4.24 -30.11
C LEU A 219 3.97 3.89 -28.80
N PHE A 220 3.83 4.87 -27.89
CA PHE A 220 3.08 4.73 -26.65
C PHE A 220 1.64 4.28 -26.88
N HIS A 221 0.87 5.00 -27.71
CA HIS A 221 -0.50 4.59 -28.03
C HIS A 221 -0.55 3.26 -28.80
N ALA A 222 0.40 3.03 -29.70
CA ALA A 222 0.47 1.80 -30.48
C ALA A 222 0.73 0.56 -29.62
N VAL A 223 1.51 0.66 -28.52
CA VAL A 223 1.77 -0.47 -27.62
C VAL A 223 0.50 -0.89 -26.90
N ASP A 224 -0.31 0.05 -26.43
CA ASP A 224 -1.56 -0.26 -25.75
C ASP A 224 -2.51 -1.06 -26.66
N GLU A 225 -2.74 -0.57 -27.88
CA GLU A 225 -3.51 -1.30 -28.89
C GLU A 225 -2.87 -2.64 -29.27
N LEU A 226 -1.53 -2.71 -29.31
CA LEU A 226 -0.80 -3.92 -29.69
C LEU A 226 -1.02 -5.05 -28.68
N LEU A 227 -1.03 -4.72 -27.38
CA LEU A 227 -1.14 -5.64 -26.26
C LEU A 227 -2.59 -6.01 -25.96
N ASN A 228 -3.51 -5.06 -26.07
CA ASN A 228 -4.88 -5.21 -25.59
C ASN A 228 -5.89 -5.56 -26.70
N THR A 229 -5.48 -5.57 -27.97
CA THR A 229 -6.37 -5.85 -29.09
C THR A 229 -5.82 -6.86 -30.09
N ASN A 230 -6.71 -7.36 -30.96
CA ASN A 230 -6.36 -8.18 -32.12
C ASN A 230 -6.22 -7.36 -33.41
N ILE A 231 -6.19 -6.03 -33.34
CA ILE A 231 -6.10 -5.14 -34.51
C ILE A 231 -4.80 -5.46 -35.27
N PRO A 232 -4.81 -5.62 -36.61
CA PRO A 232 -3.60 -5.86 -37.39
C PRO A 232 -2.51 -4.81 -37.11
N ILE A 233 -1.25 -5.25 -36.97
CA ILE A 233 -0.12 -4.36 -36.63
C ILE A 233 0.04 -3.23 -37.66
N THR A 234 -0.23 -3.52 -38.93
CA THR A 234 -0.26 -2.52 -40.01
C THR A 234 -1.30 -1.43 -39.74
N ARG A 235 -2.48 -1.82 -39.26
CA ARG A 235 -3.57 -0.90 -38.93
C ARG A 235 -3.22 -0.06 -37.70
N ILE A 236 -2.68 -0.67 -36.65
CA ILE A 236 -2.17 0.04 -35.46
C ILE A 236 -1.14 1.10 -35.84
N ALA A 237 -0.21 0.76 -36.75
CA ALA A 237 0.77 1.72 -37.24
C ALA A 237 0.11 2.94 -37.89
N PHE A 238 -0.87 2.73 -38.77
CA PHE A 238 -1.56 3.83 -39.46
C PHE A 238 -2.45 4.65 -38.51
N ASP A 239 -3.22 4.00 -37.64
CA ASP A 239 -4.10 4.66 -36.68
C ASP A 239 -3.32 5.51 -35.67
N ASN A 240 -2.07 5.15 -35.41
CA ASN A 240 -1.14 5.92 -34.58
C ASN A 240 -0.26 6.90 -35.38
N GLY A 241 -0.61 7.20 -36.64
CA GLY A 241 0.00 8.28 -37.42
C GLY A 241 1.38 7.97 -38.03
N PHE A 242 1.79 6.70 -38.10
CA PHE A 242 2.98 6.31 -38.85
C PHE A 242 2.71 6.32 -40.35
N ALA A 243 3.65 6.85 -41.14
CA ALA A 243 3.53 6.91 -42.59
C ALA A 243 3.54 5.53 -43.27
N SER A 244 4.12 4.52 -42.61
CA SER A 244 4.07 3.13 -43.06
C SER A 244 4.37 2.16 -41.92
N ALA A 245 3.93 0.91 -42.08
CA ALA A 245 4.26 -0.18 -41.16
C ALA A 245 5.78 -0.42 -41.05
N ALA A 246 6.55 -0.16 -42.12
CA ALA A 246 8.00 -0.29 -42.10
C ALA A 246 8.67 0.73 -41.16
N VAL A 247 8.21 1.99 -41.20
CA VAL A 247 8.69 3.05 -40.31
C VAL A 247 8.32 2.73 -38.86
N PHE A 248 7.08 2.28 -38.63
CA PHE A 248 6.62 1.83 -37.32
C PHE A 248 7.49 0.69 -36.78
N ASN A 249 7.68 -0.40 -37.54
CA ASN A 249 8.47 -1.55 -37.11
C ASN A 249 9.91 -1.17 -36.78
N LYS A 250 10.53 -0.28 -37.57
CA LYS A 250 11.89 0.22 -37.31
C LYS A 250 11.95 1.05 -36.03
N ALA A 251 11.01 1.98 -35.85
CA ALA A 251 10.93 2.81 -34.65
C ALA A 251 10.66 1.96 -33.41
N PHE A 252 9.71 1.03 -33.49
CA PHE A 252 9.35 0.10 -32.43
C PHE A 252 10.52 -0.80 -32.03
N LYS A 253 11.22 -1.41 -33.00
CA LYS A 253 12.39 -2.25 -32.69
C LYS A 253 13.55 -1.45 -32.10
N LYS A 254 13.77 -0.22 -32.56
CA LYS A 254 14.77 0.69 -31.97
C LYS A 254 14.41 1.03 -30.52
N MET A 255 13.12 1.20 -30.26
CA MET A 255 12.57 1.54 -28.96
C MET A 255 12.63 0.33 -28.00
N TYR A 256 11.90 -0.74 -28.30
CA TYR A 256 11.68 -1.85 -27.38
C TYR A 256 12.66 -3.02 -27.53
N GLY A 257 13.65 -2.92 -28.43
CA GLY A 257 14.62 -3.99 -28.72
C GLY A 257 14.04 -5.20 -29.49
N GLU A 258 12.72 -5.32 -29.56
CA GLU A 258 12.01 -6.40 -30.25
C GLU A 258 10.99 -5.88 -31.27
N THR A 259 10.47 -6.76 -32.13
CA THR A 259 9.45 -6.38 -33.13
C THR A 259 8.05 -6.34 -32.49
N PRO A 260 7.10 -5.55 -33.02
CA PRO A 260 5.72 -5.54 -32.54
C PRO A 260 5.08 -6.94 -32.54
N SER A 261 5.34 -7.73 -33.59
CA SER A 261 4.85 -9.11 -33.70
C SER A 261 5.43 -10.01 -32.60
N ALA A 262 6.71 -9.84 -32.28
CA ALA A 262 7.36 -10.57 -31.19
C ALA A 262 6.73 -10.19 -29.84
N MET A 263 6.57 -8.89 -29.55
CA MET A 263 5.94 -8.42 -28.32
C MET A 263 4.49 -8.90 -28.17
N ARG A 264 3.69 -8.88 -29.25
CA ARG A 264 2.33 -9.42 -29.26
C ARG A 264 2.29 -10.93 -29.05
N LYS A 265 3.22 -11.68 -29.63
CA LYS A 265 3.33 -13.12 -29.43
C LYS A 265 3.78 -13.44 -28.00
N LYS A 266 4.67 -12.62 -27.44
CA LYS A 266 5.18 -12.72 -26.07
C LYS A 266 4.08 -12.50 -25.04
N SER A 267 3.28 -11.44 -25.19
CA SER A 267 2.11 -11.18 -24.33
C SER A 267 1.06 -12.28 -24.42
N LYS A 268 0.86 -12.89 -25.59
CA LYS A 268 -0.04 -14.04 -25.76
C LYS A 268 0.55 -15.38 -25.33
N GLY A 269 1.88 -15.48 -25.18
CA GLY A 269 2.61 -16.74 -25.06
C GLY A 269 3.48 -16.89 -23.82
N GLN A 270 3.57 -15.89 -22.94
CA GLN A 270 4.40 -15.94 -21.73
C GLN A 270 3.57 -15.91 -20.46
N LYS A 271 3.29 -17.13 -19.96
CA LYS A 271 3.27 -17.46 -18.53
C LYS A 271 4.67 -17.27 -17.92
N ASN A 272 5.20 -16.06 -17.95
CA ASN A 272 6.49 -15.77 -17.31
C ASN A 272 6.21 -15.26 -15.90
N GLU A 273 6.27 -16.19 -14.95
CA GLU A 273 6.59 -15.86 -13.57
C GLU A 273 7.88 -15.02 -13.55
N PRO A 274 7.97 -13.96 -12.73
CA PRO A 274 9.24 -13.31 -12.48
C PRO A 274 10.19 -14.37 -11.91
N LYS A 275 11.28 -14.65 -12.63
CA LYS A 275 12.37 -15.52 -12.15
C LYS A 275 12.84 -14.98 -10.80
N ARG A 276 12.47 -15.67 -9.71
CA ARG A 276 13.12 -15.59 -8.41
C ARG A 276 14.57 -16.07 -8.58
N LEU A 277 15.47 -15.15 -8.93
CA LEU A 277 16.90 -15.41 -9.02
C LEU A 277 17.52 -15.20 -7.63
N GLU A 278 18.08 -16.28 -7.09
CA GLU A 278 19.19 -16.48 -6.11
C GLU A 278 19.47 -15.47 -4.97
N ASN A 279 19.15 -14.18 -5.08
CA ASN A 279 19.34 -13.15 -4.04
C ASN A 279 18.12 -12.92 -3.12
N SER A 280 17.00 -13.63 -3.34
CA SER A 280 15.74 -13.36 -2.62
C SER A 280 15.86 -13.43 -1.09
N LYS A 281 16.62 -14.39 -0.54
CA LYS A 281 16.70 -14.58 0.91
C LYS A 281 17.53 -13.50 1.61
N GLU A 282 18.66 -13.10 1.04
CA GLU A 282 19.48 -12.01 1.60
C GLU A 282 18.71 -10.69 1.58
N ILE A 283 18.01 -10.40 0.47
CA ILE A 283 17.16 -9.22 0.34
C ILE A 283 16.04 -9.24 1.39
N GLU A 284 15.37 -10.38 1.57
CA GLU A 284 14.32 -10.55 2.60
C GLU A 284 14.87 -10.31 4.02
N GLU A 285 16.03 -10.88 4.36
CA GLU A 285 16.66 -10.71 5.68
C GLU A 285 17.10 -9.26 5.93
N ARG A 286 17.64 -8.57 4.92
CA ARG A 286 18.02 -7.15 5.01
C ARG A 286 16.78 -6.27 5.15
N LEU A 287 15.74 -6.53 4.37
CA LEU A 287 14.47 -5.82 4.45
C LEU A 287 13.82 -6.00 5.83
N GLU A 288 13.81 -7.22 6.37
CA GLU A 288 13.29 -7.49 7.71
C GLU A 288 14.03 -6.70 8.78
N ARG A 289 15.37 -6.69 8.75
CA ARG A 289 16.19 -5.89 9.68
C ARG A 289 15.88 -4.40 9.59
N TYR A 290 15.82 -3.86 8.38
CA TYR A 290 15.52 -2.46 8.14
C TYR A 290 14.14 -2.08 8.69
N LEU A 291 13.11 -2.91 8.48
CA LEU A 291 11.75 -2.64 8.95
C LEU A 291 11.61 -2.76 10.48
N ILE A 292 12.28 -3.72 11.11
CA ILE A 292 12.28 -3.86 12.59
C ILE A 292 12.91 -2.62 13.25
N VAL A 293 14.07 -2.17 12.78
CA VAL A 293 14.76 -0.99 13.32
C VAL A 293 13.89 0.27 13.18
N ASN A 294 13.20 0.40 12.05
CA ASN A 294 12.28 1.51 11.82
C ASN A 294 11.00 1.43 12.65
N GLN A 295 10.44 0.25 12.90
CA GLN A 295 9.30 0.08 13.80
C GLN A 295 9.64 0.44 15.25
N ILE A 296 10.88 0.19 15.68
CA ILE A 296 11.38 0.62 17.00
C ILE A 296 11.56 2.15 17.02
N SER A 297 12.04 2.75 15.92
CA SER A 297 12.30 4.19 15.82
C SER A 297 11.04 5.05 15.64
N GLN A 298 9.97 4.51 15.04
CA GLN A 298 8.69 5.21 14.91
C GLN A 298 7.82 5.13 16.17
N LYS A 299 8.29 4.43 17.20
CA LYS A 299 7.60 4.33 18.50
C LYS A 299 8.13 5.36 19.50
N GLU A 300 8.41 6.59 19.06
CA GLU A 300 8.33 7.74 19.96
C GLU A 300 6.87 8.21 19.99
N GLU A 301 6.07 7.56 20.85
CA GLU A 301 4.79 8.13 21.25
C GLU A 301 5.08 9.46 21.96
N GLN A 302 4.87 10.59 21.27
CA GLN A 302 4.56 11.83 21.97
C GLN A 302 3.33 11.57 22.85
N PRO A 303 3.28 12.07 24.10
CA PRO A 303 2.16 11.83 24.98
C PRO A 303 0.95 12.61 24.43
N ILE A 304 0.18 11.97 23.54
CA ILE A 304 -1.14 12.47 23.17
C ILE A 304 -2.00 12.25 24.41
N GLU A 305 -2.28 13.32 25.13
CA GLU A 305 -3.32 13.31 26.15
C GLU A 305 -4.67 13.18 25.45
N LYS A 306 -5.03 11.93 25.09
CA LYS A 306 -6.33 11.60 24.52
C LYS A 306 -7.38 11.74 25.61
N MET A 307 -8.00 12.92 25.73
CA MET A 307 -9.24 13.04 26.49
C MET A 307 -10.38 12.40 25.71
N LYS A 308 -10.92 11.32 26.26
CA LYS A 308 -12.08 10.60 25.74
C LYS A 308 -13.19 10.63 26.79
N ASP A 309 -14.19 11.47 26.59
CA ASP A 309 -15.37 11.51 27.43
C ASP A 309 -16.51 10.68 26.84
N SER A 310 -17.27 10.02 27.72
CA SER A 310 -18.47 9.29 27.35
C SER A 310 -19.67 9.93 28.03
N HIS A 311 -20.70 10.25 27.26
CA HIS A 311 -21.91 10.91 27.77
C HIS A 311 -23.14 10.03 27.53
N SER A 312 -24.06 10.02 28.48
CA SER A 312 -25.33 9.31 28.35
C SER A 312 -26.21 10.05 27.36
N VAL A 313 -26.62 9.38 26.27
CA VAL A 313 -27.54 9.97 25.27
C VAL A 313 -28.89 10.34 25.91
N LYS A 314 -29.30 9.65 26.98
CA LYS A 314 -30.60 9.84 27.63
C LYS A 314 -30.58 10.92 28.71
N THR A 315 -29.54 10.99 29.52
CA THR A 315 -29.48 11.91 30.67
C THR A 315 -28.57 13.12 30.44
N LYS A 316 -27.78 13.13 29.36
CA LYS A 316 -26.76 14.15 29.04
C LYS A 316 -25.66 14.32 30.09
N GLU A 317 -25.62 13.44 31.08
CA GLU A 317 -24.60 13.41 32.11
C GLU A 317 -23.37 12.64 31.63
N LEU A 318 -22.21 13.01 32.18
CA LEU A 318 -20.96 12.28 32.01
C LEU A 318 -21.16 10.83 32.51
N VAL A 319 -20.94 9.86 31.65
CA VAL A 319 -20.88 8.46 32.03
C VAL A 319 -19.61 8.29 32.85
N ARG A 320 -19.78 8.14 34.17
CA ARG A 320 -18.66 7.78 35.04
C ARG A 320 -18.07 6.47 34.53
N ASN A 321 -16.78 6.50 34.23
CA ASN A 321 -16.09 5.32 33.75
C ASN A 321 -16.04 4.27 34.88
N TYR A 322 -16.72 3.14 34.68
CA TYR A 322 -16.69 2.00 35.62
C TYR A 322 -15.69 0.91 35.18
N TRP A 323 -14.84 1.18 34.19
CA TRP A 323 -13.85 0.21 33.72
C TRP A 323 -12.90 -0.15 34.86
N GLY A 324 -12.63 -1.45 35.04
CA GLY A 324 -11.87 -1.95 36.18
C GLY A 324 -12.67 -2.15 37.47
N ASN A 325 -13.97 -1.81 37.52
CA ASN A 325 -14.78 -1.97 38.74
C ASN A 325 -15.32 -3.40 38.94
N THR A 326 -15.40 -4.21 37.88
CA THR A 326 -15.86 -5.61 37.93
C THR A 326 -14.85 -6.51 37.23
N LEU A 327 -14.47 -7.62 37.85
CA LEU A 327 -13.69 -8.68 37.24
C LEU A 327 -14.58 -9.89 36.91
N ASN A 328 -14.45 -10.44 35.71
CA ASN A 328 -15.16 -11.66 35.30
C ASN A 328 -14.27 -12.88 35.54
N ILE A 329 -14.72 -13.83 36.35
CA ILE A 329 -13.93 -15.04 36.66
C ILE A 329 -14.39 -16.29 35.90
N GLY A 330 -15.61 -16.27 35.35
CA GLY A 330 -16.19 -17.45 34.71
C GLY A 330 -17.10 -18.22 35.65
N MET A 331 -16.87 -19.53 35.84
CA MET A 331 -17.76 -20.40 36.57
C MET A 331 -17.60 -20.24 38.09
N ALA A 332 -18.66 -20.43 38.85
CA ALA A 332 -18.62 -20.40 40.32
C ALA A 332 -17.59 -21.40 40.89
N ALA A 333 -17.49 -22.59 40.28
CA ALA A 333 -16.56 -23.62 40.70
C ALA A 333 -15.08 -23.22 40.56
N ASP A 334 -14.75 -22.28 39.67
CA ASP A 334 -13.37 -21.80 39.52
C ASP A 334 -12.92 -21.00 40.74
N LEU A 335 -13.84 -20.33 41.44
CA LEU A 335 -13.56 -19.59 42.68
C LEU A 335 -13.22 -20.50 43.86
N LEU A 336 -13.35 -21.82 43.73
CA LEU A 336 -12.93 -22.79 44.76
C LEU A 336 -11.48 -23.27 44.57
N LYS A 337 -10.86 -22.97 43.43
CA LYS A 337 -9.48 -23.36 43.13
C LYS A 337 -8.50 -22.40 43.80
N SER A 338 -7.52 -22.93 44.52
CA SER A 338 -6.51 -22.15 45.24
C SER A 338 -5.76 -21.18 44.33
N GLU A 339 -5.39 -21.63 43.12
CA GLU A 339 -4.63 -20.82 42.16
C GLU A 339 -5.44 -19.61 41.67
N VAL A 340 -6.75 -19.80 41.48
CA VAL A 340 -7.67 -18.73 41.07
C VAL A 340 -7.87 -17.73 42.21
N GLN A 341 -7.98 -18.22 43.45
CA GLN A 341 -8.09 -17.37 44.63
C GLN A 341 -6.82 -16.52 44.85
N GLU A 342 -5.63 -17.11 44.71
CA GLU A 342 -4.35 -16.40 44.80
C GLU A 342 -4.22 -15.31 43.73
N HIS A 343 -4.56 -15.63 42.48
CA HIS A 343 -4.59 -14.64 41.41
C HIS A 343 -5.59 -13.51 41.68
N LEU A 344 -6.76 -13.82 42.24
CA LEU A 344 -7.76 -12.82 42.58
C LEU A 344 -7.29 -11.86 43.67
N ILE A 345 -6.51 -12.33 44.64
CA ILE A 345 -5.90 -11.50 45.68
C ILE A 345 -4.92 -10.52 45.03
N LEU A 346 -3.98 -11.02 44.22
CA LEU A 346 -2.99 -10.18 43.53
C LEU A 346 -3.64 -9.14 42.61
N LEU A 347 -4.65 -9.55 41.84
CA LEU A 347 -5.39 -8.67 40.95
C LEU A 347 -6.23 -7.65 41.73
N LYS A 348 -6.77 -8.01 42.89
CA LYS A 348 -7.54 -7.09 43.73
C LYS A 348 -6.63 -5.99 44.28
N GLU A 349 -5.43 -6.33 44.74
CA GLU A 349 -4.44 -5.37 45.20
C GLU A 349 -3.98 -4.44 44.07
N SER A 350 -3.76 -5.01 42.88
CA SER A 350 -3.24 -4.26 41.72
C SER A 350 -4.31 -3.38 41.04
N LEU A 351 -5.55 -3.85 40.93
CA LEU A 351 -6.59 -3.24 40.09
C LEU A 351 -7.75 -2.63 40.88
N GLY A 352 -7.91 -2.98 42.16
CA GLY A 352 -8.90 -2.34 43.04
C GLY A 352 -10.38 -2.61 42.72
N PHE A 353 -10.72 -3.60 41.89
CA PHE A 353 -12.12 -3.88 41.49
C PHE A 353 -13.07 -4.10 42.67
N LYS A 354 -14.32 -3.64 42.58
CA LYS A 354 -15.33 -3.75 43.66
C LYS A 354 -16.22 -4.97 43.52
N TYR A 355 -16.36 -5.53 42.31
CA TYR A 355 -17.25 -6.65 42.04
C TYR A 355 -16.50 -7.81 41.39
N VAL A 356 -16.91 -9.03 41.72
CA VAL A 356 -16.50 -10.24 40.99
C VAL A 356 -17.74 -10.88 40.40
N ARG A 357 -17.75 -11.03 39.09
CA ARG A 357 -18.83 -11.66 38.35
C ARG A 357 -18.51 -13.11 38.05
N PHE A 358 -19.41 -13.99 38.45
CA PHE A 358 -19.35 -15.43 38.19
C PHE A 358 -20.71 -15.97 37.78
N CYS A 359 -20.73 -17.10 37.06
CA CYS A 359 -21.93 -17.76 36.56
C CYS A 359 -21.99 -19.23 37.01
N SER A 360 -23.11 -19.89 36.71
CA SER A 360 -23.33 -21.31 36.98
C SER A 360 -23.18 -21.71 38.46
N PRO A 361 -23.87 -21.02 39.41
CA PRO A 361 -23.85 -21.42 40.82
C PRO A 361 -24.60 -22.73 41.10
N PHE A 362 -25.49 -23.15 40.19
CA PHE A 362 -26.35 -24.33 40.32
C PHE A 362 -25.90 -25.43 39.36
N THR A 363 -24.78 -26.07 39.68
CA THR A 363 -24.27 -27.20 38.91
C THR A 363 -23.84 -28.35 39.82
N LYS A 364 -23.65 -29.53 39.23
CA LYS A 364 -23.09 -30.71 39.92
C LYS A 364 -21.74 -30.41 40.56
N GLU A 365 -20.89 -29.63 39.89
CA GLU A 365 -19.59 -29.23 40.43
C GLU A 365 -19.72 -28.31 41.67
N MET A 366 -20.87 -27.64 41.83
CA MET A 366 -21.22 -26.85 43.01
C MET A 366 -22.05 -27.63 44.05
N LEU A 367 -22.31 -28.93 43.83
CA LEU A 367 -23.17 -29.79 44.65
C LEU A 367 -24.64 -29.32 44.76
N ILE A 368 -25.10 -28.58 43.75
CA ILE A 368 -26.48 -28.09 43.66
C ILE A 368 -27.03 -28.51 42.31
N GLU A 369 -27.71 -29.65 42.26
CA GLU A 369 -28.42 -30.15 41.08
C GLU A 369 -29.93 -29.88 41.23
N LEU A 370 -30.50 -29.06 40.35
CA LEU A 370 -31.92 -28.67 40.44
C LEU A 370 -32.91 -29.79 40.05
N ASN A 371 -32.43 -30.85 39.41
CA ASN A 371 -33.25 -31.94 38.86
C ASN A 371 -33.37 -33.17 39.77
N GLU A 372 -32.75 -33.15 40.96
CA GLU A 372 -32.86 -34.25 41.93
C GLU A 372 -34.17 -34.17 42.73
N THR A 373 -34.94 -35.25 42.75
CA THR A 373 -36.25 -35.35 43.41
C THR A 373 -36.21 -35.34 44.95
N ASP A 374 -35.02 -35.41 45.56
CA ASP A 374 -34.86 -35.56 47.02
C ASP A 374 -34.73 -34.19 47.75
N ASN A 375 -34.80 -33.04 47.04
CA ASN A 375 -34.77 -31.67 47.60
C ASN A 375 -33.59 -31.36 48.58
N LYS A 376 -32.53 -32.17 48.59
CA LYS A 376 -31.35 -31.98 49.44
C LYS A 376 -30.27 -31.24 48.68
N TYR A 377 -30.21 -29.91 48.86
CA TYR A 377 -29.17 -29.07 48.28
C TYR A 377 -28.01 -28.88 49.26
N ASN A 378 -26.77 -29.01 48.78
CA ASN A 378 -25.58 -28.73 49.55
C ASN A 378 -24.96 -27.40 49.10
N PHE A 379 -25.20 -26.34 49.86
CA PHE A 379 -24.71 -24.99 49.56
C PHE A 379 -23.28 -24.73 50.01
N SER A 380 -22.60 -25.68 50.67
CA SER A 380 -21.26 -25.46 51.26
C SER A 380 -20.23 -24.89 50.28
N ARG A 381 -20.29 -25.31 49.00
CA ARG A 381 -19.40 -24.79 47.95
C ARG A 381 -19.76 -23.37 47.54
N LEU A 382 -21.05 -23.06 47.40
CA LEU A 382 -21.49 -21.70 47.10
C LEU A 382 -21.16 -20.76 48.26
N ASP A 383 -21.37 -21.20 49.50
CA ASP A 383 -21.00 -20.47 50.70
C ASP A 383 -19.49 -20.22 50.73
N GLY A 384 -18.66 -21.22 50.42
CA GLY A 384 -17.21 -21.06 50.34
C GLY A 384 -16.77 -20.02 49.29
N VAL A 385 -17.45 -19.98 48.14
CA VAL A 385 -17.24 -18.94 47.12
C VAL A 385 -17.61 -17.55 47.65
N LEU A 386 -18.79 -17.42 48.26
CA LEU A 386 -19.28 -16.14 48.78
C LEU A 386 -18.41 -15.64 49.95
N ASP A 387 -18.03 -16.51 50.87
CA ASP A 387 -17.13 -16.22 51.99
C ASP A 387 -15.77 -15.74 51.50
N PHE A 388 -15.19 -16.41 50.50
CA PHE A 388 -13.93 -15.98 49.90
C PHE A 388 -14.04 -14.56 49.32
N LEU A 389 -15.08 -14.28 48.54
CA LEU A 389 -15.28 -12.96 47.95
C LEU A 389 -15.53 -11.87 49.01
N LEU A 390 -16.27 -12.18 50.07
CA LEU A 390 -16.51 -11.27 51.19
C LEU A 390 -15.23 -10.98 51.97
N ARG A 391 -14.40 -12.01 52.23
CA ARG A 391 -13.08 -11.84 52.88
C ARG A 391 -12.13 -10.98 52.04
N LEU A 392 -12.19 -11.12 50.72
CA LEU A 392 -11.44 -10.29 49.78
C LEU A 392 -11.98 -8.84 49.69
N GLY A 393 -13.11 -8.55 50.34
CA GLY A 393 -13.72 -7.22 50.34
C GLY A 393 -14.36 -6.85 48.99
N VAL A 394 -14.78 -7.85 48.20
CA VAL A 394 -15.43 -7.66 46.91
C VAL A 394 -16.89 -8.11 46.95
N LYS A 395 -17.74 -7.47 46.14
CA LYS A 395 -19.16 -7.76 46.06
C LYS A 395 -19.44 -8.83 45.00
N PRO A 396 -20.12 -9.94 45.34
CA PRO A 396 -20.47 -10.94 44.35
C PRO A 396 -21.51 -10.40 43.37
N HIS A 397 -21.26 -10.57 42.08
CA HIS A 397 -22.21 -10.34 40.99
C HIS A 397 -22.55 -11.70 40.37
N ILE A 398 -23.66 -12.28 40.83
CA ILE A 398 -24.07 -13.63 40.42
C ILE A 398 -24.89 -13.55 39.13
N GLU A 399 -24.39 -14.18 38.08
CA GLU A 399 -25.12 -14.33 36.82
C GLU A 399 -25.95 -15.63 36.84
N LEU A 400 -27.27 -15.49 36.84
CA LEU A 400 -28.22 -16.61 36.84
C LEU A 400 -28.71 -17.01 35.43
N GLY A 401 -28.28 -16.29 34.38
CA GLY A 401 -28.69 -16.56 33.00
C GLY A 401 -27.98 -17.77 32.39
N SER A 402 -28.66 -18.50 31.50
CA SER A 402 -28.10 -19.63 30.77
C SER A 402 -26.99 -19.20 29.82
N LYS A 403 -25.77 -19.72 30.01
CA LYS A 403 -24.65 -19.52 29.08
C LYS A 403 -24.68 -20.60 27.99
N PRO A 404 -24.68 -20.25 26.69
CA PRO A 404 -24.47 -21.23 25.63
C PRO A 404 -23.08 -21.88 25.76
N ARG A 405 -22.97 -23.14 25.36
CA ARG A 405 -21.76 -23.97 25.48
C ARG A 405 -20.53 -23.28 24.89
N ILE A 406 -19.39 -23.52 25.54
CA ILE A 406 -18.06 -23.04 25.15
C ILE A 406 -17.85 -23.27 23.65
N ILE A 407 -17.58 -22.20 22.91
CA ILE A 407 -17.07 -22.28 21.54
C ILE A 407 -15.57 -22.55 21.67
N LEU A 408 -15.17 -23.81 21.54
CA LEU A 408 -13.76 -24.17 21.45
C LEU A 408 -13.30 -24.05 20.00
N TYR A 409 -12.25 -23.27 19.75
CA TYR A 409 -11.51 -23.29 18.50
C TYR A 409 -10.37 -24.30 18.65
N ASN A 410 -10.35 -25.35 17.84
CA ASN A 410 -9.13 -26.14 17.65
C ASN A 410 -8.31 -25.58 16.48
N VAL A 411 -7.03 -25.95 16.41
CA VAL A 411 -6.04 -25.50 15.40
C VAL A 411 -6.47 -25.79 13.95
N GLN A 412 -7.54 -26.55 13.73
CA GLN A 412 -8.09 -26.91 12.43
C GLN A 412 -9.45 -26.25 12.11
N ASN A 413 -9.90 -25.24 12.88
CA ASN A 413 -11.18 -24.53 12.66
C ASN A 413 -12.43 -25.43 12.65
N LEU A 414 -12.42 -26.56 13.36
CA LEU A 414 -13.63 -27.38 13.54
C LEU A 414 -14.51 -26.79 14.65
N ARG A 415 -15.70 -26.30 14.26
CA ARG A 415 -16.78 -25.92 15.19
C ARG A 415 -17.35 -27.20 15.82
N VAL A 416 -17.11 -27.43 17.11
CA VAL A 416 -17.80 -28.47 17.87
C VAL A 416 -18.70 -27.81 18.90
N ALA A 417 -20.01 -27.78 18.63
CA ALA A 417 -21.03 -27.49 19.64
C ALA A 417 -21.42 -28.80 20.31
N GLY A 418 -20.82 -29.12 21.47
CA GLY A 418 -21.15 -30.33 22.22
C GLY A 418 -22.36 -30.13 23.12
N THR A 419 -23.35 -31.03 23.04
CA THR A 419 -24.53 -31.00 23.90
C THR A 419 -24.29 -31.54 25.31
N ARG A 420 -24.42 -30.71 26.37
CA ARG A 420 -24.87 -31.20 27.69
C ARG A 420 -26.37 -30.98 27.76
N ASP A 421 -27.13 -32.06 27.57
CA ASP A 421 -28.56 -32.08 27.79
C ASP A 421 -28.88 -31.56 29.19
N VAL A 422 -29.55 -30.43 29.25
CA VAL A 422 -30.41 -30.05 30.36
C VAL A 422 -31.59 -29.36 29.69
N GLU A 423 -32.61 -30.15 29.34
CA GLU A 423 -33.95 -29.63 29.14
C GLU A 423 -34.41 -28.99 30.46
N PHE A 424 -35.04 -27.82 30.36
CA PHE A 424 -35.62 -27.08 31.48
C PHE A 424 -36.81 -27.80 32.10
#